data_AF-A0A7Y3G3A1-F1
#
_entry.id   AF-A0A7Y3G3A1-F1
#
_cell.length_a   1.000
_cell.length_b   1.000
_cell.length_c   1.000
_cell.angle_alpha   90.00
_cell.angle_beta   90.00
_cell.angle_gamma   90.00
#
_symmetry.space_group_name_H-M   'P 1'
#
loop_
_entity.id
_entity.type
_entity.pdbx_description
1 polymer ?
#
loop_
_entity_poly.entity_id
_entity_poly.type
_entity_poly.pdbx_seq_one_letter_code
_entity_poly.pdbx_strand_id
1 'polypeptide(L)' 'GGRRTVEQRVHRDRVAAHQAMVEAAVARGAHAVVGVTVGYTPLGDVVLVTATGTAVTLRPPNDR' A
#
# COMPACT_ATOMS: atom_id res chain seq x y z
N GLY A 1 21.33 -18.47 -1.27
CA GLY A 1 20.19 -18.73 -2.17
C GLY A 1 18.88 -18.17 -1.62
N GLY A 2 18.38 -18.68 -0.49
CA GLY A 2 17.00 -18.42 -0.02
C GLY A 2 16.68 -17.03 0.55
N ARG A 3 17.63 -16.32 1.20
CA ARG A 3 17.33 -15.02 1.81
C ARG A 3 16.96 -13.94 0.78
N ARG A 4 17.69 -13.90 -0.35
CA ARG A 4 17.42 -12.97 -1.45
C ARG A 4 16.08 -13.24 -2.13
N THR A 5 15.69 -14.50 -2.29
CA THR A 5 14.42 -14.84 -2.94
C THR A 5 13.21 -14.53 -2.05
N VAL A 6 13.35 -14.68 -0.73
CA VAL A 6 12.33 -14.25 0.24
C VAL A 6 12.21 -12.72 0.24
N GLU A 7 13.31 -11.99 0.31
CA GLU A 7 13.32 -10.52 0.26
C GLU A 7 12.66 -9.99 -1.02
N GLN A 8 12.96 -10.58 -2.18
CA GLN A 8 12.33 -10.22 -3.46
C GLN A 8 10.83 -10.47 -3.48
N ARG A 9 10.35 -11.60 -2.91
CA ARG A 9 8.91 -11.90 -2.83
C ARG A 9 8.18 -10.92 -1.92
N VAL A 10 8.72 -10.65 -0.74
CA VAL A 10 8.15 -9.66 0.20
C VAL A 10 8.11 -8.27 -0.42
N HIS A 11 9.15 -7.87 -1.17
CA HIS A 11 9.16 -6.60 -1.89
C HIS A 11 8.04 -6.54 -2.94
N ARG A 12 7.91 -7.58 -3.78
CA ARG A 12 6.85 -7.66 -4.79
C ARG A 12 5.45 -7.59 -4.17
N ASP A 13 5.22 -8.34 -3.10
CA ASP A 13 3.90 -8.41 -2.46
C ASP A 13 3.55 -7.08 -1.76
N ARG A 14 4.56 -6.35 -1.25
CA ARG A 14 4.38 -4.97 -0.77
C ARG A 14 3.97 -4.02 -1.90
N VAL A 15 4.61 -4.10 -3.07
CA VAL A 15 4.26 -3.26 -4.23
C VAL A 15 2.81 -3.53 -4.65
N ALA A 16 2.42 -4.81 -4.73
CA ALA A 16 1.05 -5.20 -5.06
C ALA A 16 0.03 -4.67 -4.03
N ALA A 17 0.34 -4.74 -2.73
CA ALA A 17 -0.54 -4.22 -1.68
C ALA A 17 -0.72 -2.69 -1.77
N HIS A 18 0.36 -1.94 -2.07
CA HIS A 18 0.26 -0.50 -2.30
C HIS A 18 -0.61 -0.18 -3.52
N GLN A 19 -0.41 -0.90 -4.62
CA GLN A 19 -1.16 -0.69 -5.85
C GLN A 19 -2.66 -0.93 -5.64
N ALA A 20 -3.04 -2.03 -5.00
CA ALA A 20 -4.44 -2.32 -4.69
C ALA A 20 -5.09 -1.25 -3.80
N MET A 21 -4.35 -0.73 -2.79
CA MET A 21 -4.83 0.36 -1.94
C MET A 21 -5.06 1.65 -2.74
N VAL A 22 -4.14 1.99 -3.65
CA VAL A 22 -4.24 3.18 -4.51
C VAL A 22 -5.40 3.04 -5.50
N GLU A 23 -5.52 1.90 -6.17
CA GLU A 23 -6.64 1.61 -7.08
C GLU A 23 -7.99 1.77 -6.38
N ALA A 24 -8.12 1.22 -5.16
CA ALA A 24 -9.31 1.39 -4.35
C ALA A 24 -9.56 2.84 -3.93
N ALA A 25 -8.52 3.64 -3.67
CA ALA A 25 -8.66 5.06 -3.36
C ALA A 25 -9.09 5.89 -4.59
N VAL A 26 -8.49 5.63 -5.75
CA VAL A 26 -8.82 6.28 -7.03
C VAL A 26 -10.27 5.96 -7.42
N ALA A 27 -10.71 4.72 -7.28
CA ALA A 27 -12.11 4.33 -7.52
C ALA A 27 -13.12 5.09 -6.64
N ARG A 28 -12.67 5.66 -5.52
CA ARG A 28 -13.47 6.50 -4.60
C ARG A 28 -13.31 8.00 -4.86
N GLY A 29 -12.64 8.40 -5.93
CA GLY A 29 -12.40 9.80 -6.29
C GLY A 29 -11.31 10.49 -5.48
N ALA A 30 -10.46 9.73 -4.77
CA ALA A 30 -9.34 10.30 -4.05
C ALA A 30 -8.20 10.68 -5.01
N HIS A 31 -7.49 11.75 -4.66
CA HIS A 31 -6.32 12.24 -5.40
C HIS A 31 -5.02 11.67 -4.81
N ALA A 32 -5.03 11.35 -3.52
CA ALA A 32 -3.88 10.79 -2.81
C ALA A 32 -4.33 9.88 -1.67
N VAL A 33 -3.41 9.02 -1.23
CA VAL A 33 -3.51 8.28 0.02
C VAL A 33 -2.40 8.76 0.95
N VAL A 34 -2.77 9.25 2.13
CA VAL A 34 -1.83 9.77 3.14
C VAL A 34 -1.84 8.89 4.39
N GLY A 35 -0.81 9.03 5.23
CA GLY A 35 -0.69 8.23 6.45
C GLY A 35 -0.54 6.74 6.19
N VAL A 36 0.14 6.36 5.11
CA VAL A 36 0.26 4.97 4.68
C VAL A 36 1.08 4.15 5.68
N THR A 37 0.51 3.04 6.14
CA THR A 37 1.16 2.06 7.01
C THR A 37 1.16 0.69 6.35
N VAL A 38 2.29 -0.01 6.43
CA VAL A 38 2.44 -1.39 5.92
C VAL A 38 2.69 -2.32 7.10
N GLY A 39 1.81 -3.32 7.26
CA GLY A 39 1.93 -4.39 8.24
C GLY A 39 2.33 -5.71 7.59
N TYR A 40 3.10 -6.51 8.32
CA TYR A 40 3.50 -7.86 7.93
C TYR A 40 3.02 -8.82 9.01
N THR A 41 2.12 -9.73 8.64
CA THR A 41 1.59 -10.74 9.57
C THR A 41 2.00 -12.12 9.07
N PRO A 42 2.84 -12.87 9.81
CA PRO A 42 3.12 -14.26 9.48
C PRO A 42 1.86 -15.10 9.69
N LEU A 43 1.53 -15.93 8.69
CA LEU A 43 0.40 -16.86 8.70
C LEU A 43 0.94 -18.23 8.28
N GLY A 44 1.44 -19.01 9.24
CA GLY A 44 2.16 -20.24 8.95
C GLY A 44 3.38 -19.98 8.06
N ASP A 45 3.42 -20.62 6.88
CA ASP A 45 4.53 -20.50 5.93
C ASP A 45 4.43 -19.31 4.97
N VAL A 46 3.37 -18.49 5.08
CA VAL A 46 3.18 -17.29 4.25
C VAL A 46 3.23 -16.02 5.09
N VAL A 47 3.53 -14.89 4.44
CA VAL A 47 3.47 -13.57 5.07
C VAL A 47 2.37 -12.76 4.39
N LEU A 48 1.36 -12.38 5.17
CA LEU A 48 0.36 -11.43 4.71
C LEU A 48 0.94 -10.03 4.80
N VAL A 49 0.95 -9.32 3.66
CA VAL A 49 1.34 -7.92 3.57
C VAL A 49 0.07 -7.07 3.46
N THR A 50 -0.11 -6.14 4.39
CA THR A 50 -1.29 -5.27 4.43
C THR A 50 -0.87 -3.82 4.33
N ALA A 51 -1.39 -3.08 3.35
CA ALA A 51 -1.24 -1.63 3.24
C ALA A 51 -2.54 -0.95 3.66
N THR A 52 -2.42 0.06 4.53
CA THR A 52 -3.55 0.86 5.01
C THR A 52 -3.20 2.34 4.92
N GLY A 53 -4.19 3.21 4.75
CA GLY A 53 -3.99 4.65 4.68
C GLY A 53 -5.31 5.39 4.51
N THR A 54 -5.25 6.72 4.52
CA THR A 54 -6.43 7.58 4.39
C THR A 54 -6.49 8.17 2.99
N ALA A 55 -7.58 7.89 2.28
CA ALA A 55 -7.85 8.46 0.96
C ALA A 55 -8.32 9.91 1.11
N VAL A 56 -7.70 10.85 0.39
CA VAL A 56 -7.98 12.29 0.50
C VAL A 56 -8.19 12.93 -0.87
N THR A 57 -8.94 14.03 -0.88
CA THR A 57 -9.01 14.93 -2.03
C THR A 57 -8.13 16.15 -1.77
N LEU A 58 -7.45 16.62 -2.82
CA LEU A 58 -6.60 17.81 -2.73
C LEU A 58 -7.38 19.02 -3.23
N ARG A 59 -7.34 20.12 -2.48
CA ARG A 59 -7.76 21.43 -2.96
C ARG A 59 -6.51 22.23 -3.35
N PRO A 60 -6.50 22.92 -4.50
CA PRO A 60 -5.39 23.81 -4.85
C PRO A 60 -5.21 24.91 -3.78
N PRO A 61 -3.97 25.35 -3.50
CA PRO A 61 -3.69 26.28 -2.39
C PRO A 61 -4.33 27.67 -2.49
N ASN A 62 -4.88 28.05 -3.64
CA ASN A 62 -5.20 29.44 -3.99
C ASN A 62 -6.71 29.74 -4.15
N ASP A 63 -7.56 28.91 -3.57
CA ASP A 63 -9.03 29.04 -3.64
C ASP A 63 -9.60 29.84 -2.45
N ARG A 64 -9.06 31.06 -2.23
CA ARG A 64 -9.51 32.02 -1.21
C ARG A 64 -9.82 33.38 -1.81
#